data_AF-A0A016VC42-F1
#
_entry.id   AF-A0A016VC42-F1
#
_cell.length_a   1.000
_cell.length_b   1.000
_cell.length_c   1.000
_cell.angle_alpha   90.00
_cell.angle_beta   90.00
_cell.angle_gamma   90.00
#
_symmetry.space_group_name_H-M   'P 1'
#
loop_
_entity.id
_entity.type
_entity.pdbx_description
1 polymer ?
#
loop_
_entity_poly.entity_id
_entity_poly.type
_entity_poly.pdbx_seq_one_letter_code
_entity_poly.pdbx_strand_id
1 'polypeptide(L)'
;MGDQAPSRATCFIWYRKFGNGEKSLDEAPRIGRPPTQKRRVVIATCEVQPDLSVRNIAARTQTPKSSVHDVFRTSGKVPRLPRVLPHAPSIWDKKRHVEVCSSLLSRRPTFAWIDSIVTMDEKYCSYDNAVRRKHWVDFEELPKL
;
A
#
# COMPACT_ATOMS: atom_id res chain seq x y z
N MET A 1 45.89 -24.51 -18.52
CA MET A 1 44.99 -23.36 -18.30
C MET A 1 44.34 -23.56 -16.95
N GLY A 2 44.23 -22.52 -16.11
CA GLY A 2 43.62 -22.67 -14.78
C GLY A 2 42.15 -23.08 -14.89
N ASP A 3 41.70 -23.92 -13.98
CA ASP A 3 40.37 -24.58 -13.98
C ASP A 3 39.16 -23.63 -13.95
N GLN A 4 39.41 -22.33 -13.76
CA GLN A 4 38.42 -21.26 -13.66
C GLN A 4 38.35 -20.40 -14.95
N ALA A 5 39.11 -20.75 -16.00
CA ALA A 5 39.11 -19.99 -17.25
C ALA A 5 37.84 -20.23 -18.08
N PRO A 6 37.29 -19.20 -18.75
CA PRO A 6 36.13 -19.36 -19.63
C PRO A 6 36.45 -20.29 -20.80
N SER A 7 35.43 -21.02 -21.26
CA SER A 7 35.59 -21.95 -22.38
C SER A 7 36.02 -21.22 -23.66
N ARG A 8 36.72 -21.92 -24.55
CA ARG A 8 37.09 -21.41 -25.88
C ARG A 8 35.87 -20.87 -26.64
N ALA A 9 34.73 -21.55 -26.56
CA ALA A 9 33.49 -21.12 -27.19
C ALA A 9 32.99 -19.76 -26.65
N THR A 10 33.04 -19.58 -25.33
CA THR A 10 32.68 -18.32 -24.65
C THR A 10 33.58 -17.17 -25.13
N CYS A 11 34.89 -17.41 -25.26
CA CYS A 11 35.84 -16.40 -25.75
C CYS A 11 35.53 -15.95 -27.19
N PHE A 12 35.17 -16.88 -28.10
CA PHE A 12 34.80 -16.51 -29.47
C PHE A 12 33.46 -15.77 -29.57
N ILE A 13 32.49 -16.08 -28.70
CA ILE A 13 31.23 -15.33 -28.60
C ILE A 13 31.51 -13.88 -28.21
N TRP A 14 32.34 -13.66 -27.19
CA TRP A 14 32.74 -12.31 -26.76
C TRP A 14 33.55 -11.58 -27.82
N TYR A 15 34.49 -12.24 -28.49
CA TYR A 15 35.25 -11.66 -29.58
C TYR A 15 34.34 -11.15 -30.70
N ARG A 16 33.30 -11.92 -31.07
CA ARG A 16 32.31 -11.49 -32.06
C ARG A 16 31.45 -10.32 -31.58
N LYS A 17 31.04 -10.31 -30.30
CA LYS A 17 30.30 -9.18 -29.70
C LYS A 17 31.11 -7.88 -29.73
N PHE A 18 32.38 -7.95 -29.33
CA PHE A 18 33.28 -6.79 -29.38
C PHE A 18 33.55 -6.32 -30.82
N GLY A 19 33.69 -7.25 -31.77
CA GLY A 19 33.81 -6.92 -33.20
C GLY A 19 32.58 -6.24 -33.78
N ASN A 20 31.40 -6.51 -33.23
CA ASN A 20 30.13 -5.85 -33.59
C ASN A 20 29.91 -4.51 -32.86
N GLY A 21 30.89 -4.03 -32.07
CA GLY A 21 30.82 -2.74 -31.36
C GLY A 21 30.09 -2.77 -30.02
N GLU A 22 29.61 -3.94 -29.56
CA GLU A 22 28.98 -4.10 -28.25
C GLU A 22 30.06 -4.16 -27.16
N LYS A 23 30.22 -3.07 -26.38
CA LYS A 23 31.26 -2.94 -25.34
C LYS A 23 30.75 -3.23 -23.92
N SER A 24 29.46 -3.48 -23.75
CA SER A 24 28.90 -3.77 -22.43
C SER A 24 29.33 -5.16 -21.96
N LEU A 25 29.83 -5.24 -20.74
CA LEU A 25 30.13 -6.50 -20.06
C LEU A 25 28.93 -7.03 -19.28
N ASP A 26 27.87 -6.21 -19.15
CA ASP A 26 26.65 -6.59 -18.46
C ASP A 26 25.88 -7.63 -19.26
N GLU A 27 25.26 -8.57 -18.54
CA GLU A 27 24.41 -9.56 -19.17
C GLU A 27 23.16 -8.88 -19.72
N ALA A 28 22.86 -9.14 -21.00
CA ALA A 28 21.67 -8.61 -21.64
C ALA A 28 20.41 -9.07 -20.87
N PRO A 29 19.33 -8.27 -20.86
CA PRO A 29 18.10 -8.63 -20.16
C PRO A 29 17.62 -9.99 -20.62
N ARG A 30 17.68 -10.98 -19.72
CA ARG A 30 17.15 -12.30 -20.02
C ARG A 30 15.64 -12.17 -20.17
N ILE A 31 15.09 -12.76 -21.23
CA ILE A 31 13.64 -12.90 -21.41
C ILE A 31 13.17 -13.87 -20.32
N GLY A 32 12.86 -13.31 -19.15
CA GLY A 32 12.42 -14.06 -17.98
C GLY A 32 11.05 -14.69 -18.20
N ARG A 33 10.48 -15.25 -17.12
CA ARG A 33 9.13 -15.78 -17.15
C ARG A 33 8.14 -14.70 -17.63
N PRO A 34 7.27 -14.98 -18.61
CA PRO A 34 6.27 -14.03 -19.05
C PRO A 34 5.41 -13.56 -17.87
N PRO A 35 5.09 -12.25 -17.78
CA PRO A 35 4.25 -11.73 -16.73
C PRO A 35 2.88 -12.42 -16.77
N THR A 36 2.37 -12.81 -15.60
CA THR A 36 1.08 -13.51 -15.51
C THR A 36 -0.02 -12.61 -16.08
N GLN A 37 -0.71 -13.08 -17.13
CA GLN A 37 -1.78 -12.36 -17.85
C GLN A 37 -2.89 -11.85 -16.90
N LYS A 38 -3.03 -12.49 -15.74
CA LYS A 38 -4.03 -12.16 -14.71
C LYS A 38 -3.67 -10.97 -13.81
N ARG A 39 -2.48 -10.35 -13.95
CA ARG A 39 -2.07 -9.17 -13.15
C ARG A 39 -3.11 -8.05 -13.19
N ARG A 40 -3.62 -7.74 -14.39
CA ARG A 40 -4.60 -6.66 -14.58
C ARG A 40 -5.94 -6.99 -13.90
N VAL A 41 -6.35 -8.26 -13.95
CA VAL A 41 -7.59 -8.75 -13.32
C VAL A 41 -7.50 -8.68 -11.79
N VAL A 42 -6.34 -9.05 -11.23
CA VAL A 42 -6.07 -8.96 -9.77
C VAL A 42 -6.17 -7.52 -9.28
N ILE A 43 -5.56 -6.57 -10.00
CA ILE A 43 -5.60 -5.15 -9.64
C ILE A 43 -7.03 -4.60 -9.75
N ALA A 44 -7.72 -4.87 -10.86
CA ALA A 44 -9.10 -4.44 -11.05
C ALA A 44 -10.04 -4.99 -9.96
N THR A 45 -9.88 -6.26 -9.58
CA THR A 45 -10.69 -6.87 -8.50
C THR A 45 -10.48 -6.14 -7.16
N CYS A 46 -9.24 -5.75 -6.86
CA CYS A 46 -8.89 -5.01 -5.65
C CYS A 46 -9.44 -3.58 -5.66
N GLU A 47 -9.53 -2.94 -6.82
CA GLU A 47 -10.04 -1.56 -6.93
C GLU A 47 -11.57 -1.50 -6.82
N VAL A 48 -12.28 -2.52 -7.31
CA VAL A 48 -13.73 -2.62 -7.15
C VAL A 48 -14.10 -2.92 -5.69
N GLN A 49 -13.35 -3.80 -5.00
CA GLN A 49 -13.58 -4.15 -3.61
C GLN A 49 -12.25 -4.17 -2.82
N PRO A 50 -11.87 -3.03 -2.20
CA PRO A 50 -10.58 -2.89 -1.52
C PRO A 50 -10.50 -3.61 -0.17
N ASP A 51 -11.61 -4.07 0.37
CA ASP A 51 -11.74 -4.79 1.65
C ASP A 51 -11.50 -6.30 1.53
N LEU A 52 -11.36 -6.84 0.31
CA LEU A 52 -11.17 -8.27 0.10
C LEU A 52 -9.80 -8.75 0.58
N SER A 53 -9.81 -9.93 1.23
CA SER A 53 -8.58 -10.64 1.56
C SER A 53 -7.86 -11.13 0.30
N VAL A 54 -6.53 -11.28 0.39
CA VAL A 54 -5.70 -11.86 -0.68
C VAL A 54 -6.22 -13.25 -1.10
N ARG A 55 -6.73 -14.04 -0.14
CA ARG A 55 -7.30 -15.38 -0.42
C ARG A 55 -8.59 -15.29 -1.23
N ASN A 56 -9.45 -14.33 -0.94
CA ASN A 56 -10.69 -14.11 -1.69
C ASN A 56 -10.39 -13.62 -3.11
N ILE A 57 -9.40 -12.74 -3.27
CA ILE A 57 -8.97 -12.25 -4.59
C ILE A 57 -8.34 -13.39 -5.40
N ALA A 58 -7.52 -14.22 -4.78
CA ALA A 58 -6.95 -15.42 -5.39
C ALA A 58 -8.04 -16.38 -5.91
N ALA A 59 -9.06 -16.65 -5.10
CA ALA A 59 -10.19 -17.50 -5.49
C ALA A 59 -10.97 -16.91 -6.68
N ARG A 60 -11.32 -15.62 -6.63
CA ARG A 60 -12.10 -14.95 -7.69
C ARG A 60 -11.34 -14.84 -9.02
N THR A 61 -10.04 -14.58 -8.94
CA THR A 61 -9.20 -14.42 -10.15
C THR A 61 -8.58 -15.74 -10.61
N GLN A 62 -8.83 -16.85 -9.90
CA GLN A 62 -8.18 -18.15 -10.11
C GLN A 62 -6.66 -18.00 -10.24
N THR A 63 -6.08 -17.19 -9.37
CA THR A 63 -4.64 -16.88 -9.34
C THR A 63 -4.09 -17.39 -8.02
N PRO A 64 -2.93 -18.07 -8.00
CA PRO A 64 -2.32 -18.50 -6.76
C PRO A 64 -2.11 -17.34 -5.79
N LYS A 65 -2.30 -17.59 -4.49
CA LYS A 65 -2.15 -16.58 -3.42
C LYS A 65 -0.79 -15.87 -3.47
N SER A 66 0.29 -16.62 -3.73
CA SER A 66 1.65 -16.07 -3.88
C SER A 66 1.72 -15.05 -5.01
N SER A 67 1.18 -15.38 -6.19
CA SER A 67 1.15 -14.47 -7.33
C SER A 67 0.30 -13.22 -7.07
N VAL A 68 -0.79 -13.32 -6.29
CA VAL A 68 -1.56 -12.13 -5.86
C VAL A 68 -0.71 -11.24 -4.93
N HIS A 69 0.02 -11.83 -3.98
CA HIS A 69 0.94 -11.08 -3.12
C HIS A 69 2.04 -10.37 -3.94
N ASP A 70 2.64 -11.05 -4.92
CA ASP A 70 3.66 -10.46 -5.79
C ASP A 70 3.10 -9.31 -6.62
N VAL A 71 1.88 -9.46 -7.15
CA VAL A 71 1.18 -8.39 -7.88
C VAL A 71 0.94 -7.19 -6.98
N PHE A 72 0.51 -7.37 -5.74
CA PHE A 72 0.32 -6.26 -4.80
C PHE A 72 1.63 -5.57 -4.44
N ARG A 73 2.69 -6.35 -4.16
CA ARG A 73 4.01 -5.81 -3.87
C ARG A 73 4.57 -4.99 -5.05
N THR A 74 4.51 -5.54 -6.26
CA THR A 74 5.02 -4.88 -7.47
C THR A 74 4.14 -3.73 -7.98
N SER A 75 2.90 -3.62 -7.51
CA SER A 75 2.00 -2.48 -7.80
C SER A 75 1.95 -1.46 -6.68
N GLY A 76 2.69 -1.65 -5.58
CA GLY A 76 2.72 -0.72 -4.45
C GLY A 76 1.44 -0.70 -3.60
N LYS A 77 0.57 -1.70 -3.72
CA LYS A 77 -0.64 -1.81 -2.89
C LYS A 77 -0.26 -2.32 -1.50
N VAL A 78 -0.60 -1.55 -0.47
CA VAL A 78 -0.30 -1.86 0.93
C VAL A 78 -1.60 -1.91 1.72
N PRO A 79 -1.85 -2.96 2.54
CA PRO A 79 -3.02 -3.01 3.39
C PRO A 79 -2.95 -1.91 4.45
N ARG A 80 -3.98 -1.07 4.52
CA ARG A 80 -4.15 -0.05 5.56
C ARG A 80 -5.55 -0.18 6.14
N LEU A 81 -5.66 0.06 7.44
CA LEU A 81 -6.97 0.10 8.10
C LEU A 81 -7.67 1.40 7.70
N PRO A 82 -8.97 1.34 7.32
CA PRO A 82 -9.74 2.55 7.04
C PRO A 82 -9.86 3.39 8.32
N ARG A 83 -9.97 4.71 8.15
CA ARG A 83 -10.25 5.61 9.27
C ARG A 83 -11.64 5.27 9.82
N VAL A 84 -11.71 4.97 11.11
CA VAL A 84 -12.99 4.80 11.79
C VAL A 84 -13.61 6.18 11.99
N LEU A 85 -14.79 6.39 11.42
CA LEU A 85 -15.60 7.57 11.69
C LEU A 85 -16.54 7.24 12.86
N PRO A 86 -16.59 8.06 13.93
CA PRO A 86 -17.44 7.79 15.10
C PRO A 86 -18.92 7.67 14.77
N HIS A 87 -19.38 8.38 13.73
CA HIS A 87 -20.74 8.33 13.25
C HIS A 87 -20.75 8.27 11.72
N ALA A 88 -21.77 7.63 11.14
CA ALA A 88 -22.05 7.66 9.71
C ALA A 88 -23.05 8.81 9.44
N PRO A 89 -22.59 9.97 8.95
CA PRO A 89 -23.49 11.11 8.73
C PRO A 89 -24.48 10.80 7.60
N SER A 90 -25.73 11.24 7.77
CA SER A 90 -26.75 11.13 6.72
C SER A 90 -26.42 12.06 5.55
N ILE A 91 -27.10 11.87 4.41
CA ILE A 91 -26.94 12.75 3.24
C ILE A 91 -27.33 14.20 3.62
N TRP A 92 -28.38 14.36 4.43
CA TRP A 92 -28.83 15.66 4.92
C TRP A 92 -27.82 16.32 5.85
N ASP A 93 -27.23 15.57 6.79
CA ASP A 93 -26.20 16.11 7.69
C ASP A 93 -24.96 16.58 6.90
N LYS A 94 -24.53 15.79 5.91
CA LYS A 94 -23.43 16.19 5.02
C LYS A 94 -23.72 17.48 4.29
N LYS A 95 -24.94 17.62 3.74
CA LYS A 95 -25.35 18.84 3.02
C LYS A 95 -25.37 20.04 3.97
N ARG A 96 -26.00 19.89 5.14
CA ARG A 96 -26.05 20.92 6.18
C ARG A 96 -24.65 21.34 6.63
N HIS A 97 -23.73 20.38 6.83
CA HIS A 97 -22.34 20.68 7.18
C HIS A 97 -21.66 21.53 6.11
N VAL A 98 -21.79 21.16 4.83
CA VAL A 98 -21.22 21.94 3.72
C VAL A 98 -21.79 23.35 3.67
N GLU A 99 -23.10 23.51 3.83
CA GLU A 99 -23.78 24.81 3.84
C GLU A 99 -23.28 25.71 4.99
N VAL A 100 -23.25 25.17 6.21
CA VAL A 100 -22.78 25.89 7.41
C VAL A 100 -21.32 26.28 7.26
N CYS A 101 -20.45 25.35 6.86
CA CYS A 101 -19.02 25.64 6.66
C CYS A 101 -18.80 26.69 5.57
N SER A 102 -19.52 26.59 4.44
CA SER A 102 -19.40 27.55 3.33
C SER A 102 -19.86 28.95 3.77
N SER A 103 -20.94 29.04 4.55
CA SER A 103 -21.44 30.29 5.12
C SER A 103 -20.41 30.90 6.08
N LEU A 104 -19.85 30.10 7.00
CA LEU A 104 -18.83 30.57 7.94
C LEU A 104 -17.56 31.06 7.24
N LEU A 105 -17.10 30.35 6.20
CA LEU A 105 -15.94 30.76 5.39
C LEU A 105 -16.22 32.06 4.61
N SER A 106 -17.45 32.26 4.13
CA SER A 106 -17.82 33.45 3.35
C SER A 106 -18.19 34.64 4.23
N ARG A 107 -18.39 34.44 5.54
CA ARG A 107 -18.89 35.47 6.47
C ARG A 107 -17.92 36.65 6.63
N ARG A 108 -16.60 36.40 6.58
CA ARG A 108 -15.58 37.45 6.60
C ARG A 108 -14.38 37.03 5.74
N PRO A 109 -13.78 37.96 4.96
CA PRO A 109 -12.66 37.65 4.07
C PRO A 109 -11.35 37.33 4.81
N THR A 110 -11.28 37.61 6.12
CA THR A 110 -10.09 37.43 6.95
C THR A 110 -10.39 36.54 8.15
N PHE A 111 -9.41 35.79 8.65
CA PHE A 111 -9.54 34.93 9.83
C PHE A 111 -9.47 35.64 11.19
N ALA A 112 -9.38 36.97 11.23
CA ALA A 112 -9.29 37.77 12.46
C ALA A 112 -10.47 37.59 13.45
N TRP A 113 -11.58 37.01 13.01
CA TRP A 113 -12.71 36.69 13.88
C TRP A 113 -12.49 35.42 14.71
N ILE A 114 -11.55 34.55 14.35
CA ILE A 114 -11.25 33.34 15.10
C ILE A 114 -10.78 33.68 16.52
N ASP A 115 -10.02 34.77 16.67
CA ASP A 115 -9.52 35.26 17.96
C ASP A 115 -10.63 35.67 18.93
N SER A 116 -11.84 35.89 18.42
CA SER A 116 -13.03 36.22 19.23
C SER A 116 -13.89 35.01 19.58
N ILE A 117 -13.61 33.83 19.02
CA ILE A 117 -14.39 32.62 19.29
C ILE A 117 -13.98 32.06 20.66
N VAL A 118 -14.97 31.88 21.53
CA VAL A 118 -14.84 31.05 22.73
C VAL A 118 -15.60 29.75 22.50
N THR A 119 -14.92 28.62 22.59
CA THR A 119 -15.51 27.28 22.46
C THR A 119 -15.48 26.54 23.78
N MET A 120 -16.50 25.73 24.04
CA MET A 120 -16.57 24.83 25.19
C MET A 120 -17.09 23.48 24.72
N ASP A 121 -16.48 22.39 25.22
CA ASP A 121 -16.91 21.02 24.98
C ASP A 121 -16.67 20.21 26.25
N GLU A 122 -17.51 19.20 26.48
CA GLU A 122 -17.42 18.34 27.65
C GLU A 122 -16.85 16.98 27.26
N LYS A 123 -15.81 16.55 27.97
CA LYS A 123 -15.18 15.26 27.76
C LYS A 123 -15.09 14.51 29.08
N TYR A 124 -15.63 13.29 29.11
CA TYR A 124 -15.45 12.38 30.24
C TYR A 124 -13.96 12.09 30.48
N CYS A 125 -13.52 12.20 31.73
CA CYS A 125 -12.19 11.82 32.18
C CYS A 125 -12.30 10.57 33.06
N SER A 126 -11.83 9.42 32.58
CA SER A 126 -11.74 8.21 33.39
C SER A 126 -10.54 8.31 34.34
N TYR A 127 -10.72 7.84 35.58
CA TYR A 127 -9.65 7.73 36.57
C TYR A 127 -8.58 6.72 36.17
N ASP A 128 -8.99 5.59 35.58
CA ASP A 128 -8.10 4.60 35.00
C ASP A 128 -8.26 4.61 33.48
N ASN A 129 -7.20 5.04 32.79
CA ASN A 129 -7.09 4.98 31.34
C ASN A 129 -6.08 3.90 30.98
N ALA A 130 -6.47 2.63 31.15
CA ALA A 130 -5.65 1.50 30.76
C ALA A 130 -5.33 1.56 29.26
N VAL A 131 -4.09 1.94 28.93
CA VAL A 131 -3.60 1.96 27.55
C VAL A 131 -3.08 0.58 27.18
N ARG A 132 -3.64 -0.02 26.12
CA ARG A 132 -3.09 -1.27 25.57
C ARG A 132 -1.66 -1.04 25.06
N ARG A 133 -0.69 -1.64 25.74
CA ARG A 133 0.71 -1.66 25.32
C ARG A 133 1.04 -3.00 24.67
N LYS A 134 1.96 -2.98 23.71
CA LYS A 134 2.51 -4.21 23.14
C LYS A 134 3.48 -4.80 24.15
N HIS A 135 3.30 -6.08 24.45
CA HIS A 135 4.21 -6.85 25.28
C HIS A 135 5.07 -7.74 24.38
N TRP A 136 6.35 -7.90 24.72
CA TRP A 136 7.18 -8.95 24.16
C TRP A 136 6.94 -10.19 24.99
N VAL A 137 6.34 -11.21 24.38
CA VAL A 137 6.03 -12.51 25.00
C VAL A 137 6.45 -13.61 24.04
N ASP A 138 6.76 -14.78 24.59
CA ASP A 138 7.04 -15.96 23.79
C ASP A 138 5.79 -16.42 23.02
N PHE A 139 5.99 -17.18 21.94
CA PHE A 139 4.92 -17.54 20.99
C PHE A 139 3.71 -18.23 21.65
N GLU A 140 3.95 -18.99 22.73
CA GLU A 140 2.93 -19.75 23.44
C GLU A 140 2.38 -19.01 24.67
N GLU A 141 2.95 -17.87 25.05
CA GLU A 141 2.56 -17.13 26.25
C GLU A 141 1.54 -16.02 25.97
N LEU A 142 0.54 -15.91 26.85
CA LEU A 142 -0.40 -14.80 26.80
C LEU A 142 0.20 -13.57 27.51
N PRO A 143 0.03 -12.36 26.94
CA PRO A 143 0.37 -11.13 27.62
C PRO A 143 -0.36 -11.04 28.96
N LYS A 144 0.37 -10.69 30.01
CA LYS A 144 -0.23 -10.41 31.32
C LYS A 144 -1.12 -9.17 31.20
N LEU A 145 -2.31 -9.26 31.79
CA LEU A 145 -3.30 -8.18 31.86
C LEU A 145 -2.83 -7.08 32.82
#